data_AF-A0A812YLJ7-F1
#
_entry.id   AF-A0A812YLJ7-F1
#
_cell.length_a   1.000
_cell.length_b   1.000
_cell.length_c   1.000
_cell.angle_alpha   90.00
_cell.angle_beta   90.00
_cell.angle_gamma   90.00
#
_symmetry.space_group_name_H-M   'P 1'
#
loop_
_entity.id
_entity.type
_entity.pdbx_description
1 polymer ?
#
loop_
_entity_poly.entity_id
_entity_poly.type
_entity_poly.pdbx_seq_one_letter_code
_entity_poly.pdbx_strand_id
1 'polypeptide(L)'
;MSAVNSQICSRCNGQGHPAAQCPKMPFYKTCEYCKVVGHGVKACPVLQRKALEKISKQKEAEKKAASDAWSESGTSTTASSWTSRKSERAWWQPRGGGKKGKSRTAWSEWHPEHWVLSEDEEREARKLEKKLREIAALEQWVEQGKQLDSLQLQKVDRRSEIESHEVLRKVFYKTCEYCKVVGHGVKACPVLQRKALEKVSKQKEAEKKAASDAWSESGTSTTASSWTSRKSERGGRKGKSRTAWSEWHPEHWVLSEDEEREARKLEKKLREIAGLEQLVKQGKHLDSLQLQKVDRRSEIESHQVLRKVRLGYQRIALPAAPQ
;
A
#
# COMPACT_ATOMS: atom_id res chain seq x y z
N MET A 1 -4.13 -58.60 42.90
CA MET A 1 -3.12 -58.42 41.84
C MET A 1 -3.85 -57.95 40.58
N SER A 2 -3.87 -56.64 40.32
CA SER A 2 -4.61 -56.07 39.19
C SER A 2 -3.75 -56.20 37.92
N ALA A 3 -4.24 -56.97 36.94
CA ALA A 3 -3.59 -57.11 35.65
C ALA A 3 -3.56 -55.75 34.94
N VAL A 4 -2.40 -55.12 34.90
CA VAL A 4 -2.18 -53.87 34.15
C VAL A 4 -2.19 -54.23 32.67
N ASN A 5 -3.36 -54.13 32.05
CA ASN A 5 -3.57 -54.41 30.64
C ASN A 5 -2.84 -53.35 29.82
N SER A 6 -1.58 -53.61 29.51
CA SER A 6 -0.69 -52.73 28.75
C SER A 6 -1.12 -52.76 27.28
N GLN A 7 -2.19 -52.02 26.94
CA GLN A 7 -2.60 -51.85 25.56
C GLN A 7 -1.53 -51.02 24.82
N ILE A 8 -0.77 -51.70 23.98
CA ILE A 8 0.14 -51.09 23.02
C ILE A 8 -0.72 -50.63 21.82
N CYS A 9 -0.56 -49.37 21.42
CA CYS A 9 -1.23 -48.83 20.24
C CYS A 9 -0.69 -49.52 18.99
N SER A 10 -1.53 -50.27 18.28
CA SER A 10 -1.16 -50.98 17.04
C SER A 10 -0.74 -50.08 15.87
N ARG A 11 -0.96 -48.76 15.95
CA ARG A 11 -0.58 -47.81 14.89
C ARG A 11 0.82 -47.23 15.09
N CYS A 12 1.18 -46.87 16.31
CA CYS A 12 2.46 -46.20 16.59
C CYS A 12 3.39 -46.98 17.51
N ASN A 13 2.95 -48.17 17.97
CA ASN A 13 3.58 -49.01 18.99
C ASN A 13 3.85 -48.31 20.34
N GLY A 14 3.24 -47.15 20.58
CA GLY A 14 3.30 -46.45 21.87
C GLY A 14 2.39 -47.09 22.92
N GLN A 15 2.79 -47.02 24.19
CA GLN A 15 1.97 -47.46 25.32
C GLN A 15 1.06 -46.32 25.81
N GLY A 16 -0.01 -46.66 26.55
CA GLY A 16 -0.83 -45.68 27.28
C GLY A 16 -2.01 -45.07 26.50
N HIS A 17 -2.32 -45.55 25.29
CA HIS A 17 -3.53 -45.15 24.56
C HIS A 17 -4.01 -46.24 23.59
N PRO A 18 -5.33 -46.38 23.36
CA PRO A 18 -5.84 -47.24 22.31
C PRO A 18 -5.57 -46.63 20.92
N ALA A 19 -5.55 -47.46 19.87
CA ALA A 19 -5.33 -47.00 18.49
C ALA A 19 -6.31 -45.91 18.02
N ALA A 20 -7.50 -45.85 18.63
CA ALA A 20 -8.53 -44.81 18.45
C ALA A 20 -8.12 -43.40 18.91
N GLN A 21 -7.14 -43.27 19.79
CA GLN A 21 -6.72 -41.99 20.39
C GLN A 21 -5.26 -41.64 20.08
N CYS A 22 -4.66 -42.26 19.06
CA CYS A 22 -3.26 -42.05 18.73
C CYS A 22 -3.00 -40.61 18.22
N PRO A 23 -2.21 -39.79 18.94
CA PRO A 23 -1.93 -38.40 18.55
C PRO A 23 -0.96 -38.31 17.36
N LYS A 24 -0.16 -39.36 17.13
CA LYS A 24 0.88 -39.38 16.09
C LYS A 24 0.34 -39.69 14.70
N MET A 25 -0.85 -40.29 14.60
CA MET A 25 -1.50 -40.58 13.33
C MET A 25 -2.99 -40.28 13.41
N PRO A 26 -3.43 -39.06 13.04
CA PRO A 26 -4.86 -38.79 12.90
C PRO A 26 -5.47 -39.81 11.93
N PHE A 27 -6.73 -40.17 12.15
CA PHE A 27 -7.46 -41.00 11.20
C PHE A 27 -7.53 -40.25 9.87
N TYR A 28 -6.82 -40.76 8.86
CA TYR A 28 -6.96 -40.29 7.49
C TYR A 28 -8.37 -40.68 7.02
N LYS A 29 -9.35 -39.82 7.29
CA LYS A 29 -10.67 -39.95 6.69
C LYS A 29 -10.52 -39.70 5.19
N THR A 30 -11.11 -40.56 4.38
CA THR A 30 -11.30 -40.30 2.96
C THR A 30 -12.32 -39.17 2.82
N CYS A 31 -12.05 -38.22 1.93
CA CYS A 31 -13.04 -37.19 1.62
C CYS A 31 -14.23 -37.83 0.91
N GLU A 32 -15.46 -37.67 1.42
CA GLU A 32 -16.67 -38.21 0.77
C GLU A 32 -16.89 -37.65 -0.65
N TYR A 33 -16.36 -36.45 -0.94
CA TYR A 33 -16.58 -35.76 -2.20
C TYR A 33 -15.59 -36.19 -3.30
N CYS A 34 -14.28 -36.17 -3.01
CA CYS A 34 -13.25 -36.48 -4.01
C CYS A 34 -12.59 -37.85 -3.79
N LYS A 35 -12.94 -38.58 -2.73
CA LYS A 35 -12.42 -39.90 -2.36
C LYS A 35 -10.91 -39.97 -2.09
N VAL A 36 -10.24 -38.83 -2.00
CA VAL A 36 -8.80 -38.75 -1.67
C VAL A 36 -8.62 -38.72 -0.15
N VAL A 37 -7.59 -39.43 0.35
CA VAL A 37 -7.20 -39.41 1.76
C VAL A 37 -6.45 -38.12 2.11
N GLY A 38 -6.59 -37.63 3.35
CA GLY A 38 -5.78 -36.52 3.86
C GLY A 38 -6.53 -35.21 4.12
N HIS A 39 -7.82 -35.12 3.81
CA HIS A 39 -8.65 -33.96 4.17
C HIS A 39 -10.11 -34.35 4.41
N GLY A 40 -10.81 -33.59 5.26
CA GLY A 40 -12.25 -33.71 5.45
C GLY A 40 -13.06 -32.96 4.38
N VAL A 41 -14.37 -33.22 4.31
CA VAL A 41 -15.29 -32.61 3.32
C VAL A 41 -15.19 -31.08 3.27
N LYS A 42 -15.06 -30.41 4.43
CA LYS A 42 -14.92 -28.94 4.53
C LYS A 42 -13.64 -28.38 3.90
N ALA A 43 -12.57 -29.18 3.86
CA ALA A 43 -11.28 -28.82 3.30
C ALA A 43 -11.06 -29.42 1.90
N CYS A 44 -12.12 -29.91 1.24
CA CYS A 44 -12.01 -30.50 -0.08
C CYS A 44 -11.73 -29.42 -1.15
N PRO A 45 -10.58 -29.46 -1.86
CA PRO A 45 -10.24 -28.45 -2.85
C PRO A 45 -11.18 -28.47 -4.06
N VAL A 46 -11.80 -29.61 -4.37
CA VAL A 46 -12.80 -29.72 -5.44
C VAL A 46 -14.09 -29.01 -5.02
N LEU A 47 -14.54 -29.21 -3.78
CA LEU A 47 -15.74 -28.56 -3.26
C LEU A 47 -15.53 -27.03 -3.11
N GLN A 48 -14.34 -26.61 -2.68
CA GLN A 48 -13.97 -25.19 -2.59
C GLN A 48 -13.98 -24.50 -3.96
N ARG A 49 -13.42 -25.12 -5.01
CA ARG A 49 -13.49 -24.59 -6.37
C ARG A 49 -14.93 -24.41 -6.86
N LYS A 50 -15.79 -25.41 -6.64
CA LYS A 50 -17.21 -25.32 -7.01
C LYS A 50 -17.97 -24.24 -6.23
N ALA A 51 -17.66 -24.06 -4.95
CA ALA A 51 -18.26 -22.99 -4.15
C ALA A 51 -17.84 -21.59 -4.66
N LEU A 52 -16.55 -21.41 -4.99
CA LEU A 52 -16.04 -20.17 -5.56
C LEU A 52 -16.66 -19.88 -6.94
N GLU A 53 -16.83 -20.89 -7.78
CA GLU A 53 -17.49 -20.75 -9.09
C GLU A 53 -18.97 -20.32 -8.96
N LYS A 54 -19.69 -20.84 -7.95
CA LYS A 54 -21.05 -20.37 -7.66
C LYS A 54 -21.08 -18.91 -7.22
N ILE A 55 -20.13 -18.50 -6.38
CA ILE A 55 -20.01 -17.10 -5.93
C ILE A 55 -19.66 -16.19 -7.10
N SER A 56 -18.76 -16.59 -8.02
CA SER A 56 -18.41 -15.78 -9.19
C SER A 56 -19.59 -15.63 -10.14
N LYS A 57 -20.34 -16.72 -10.41
CA LYS A 57 -21.56 -16.69 -11.23
C LYS A 57 -22.64 -15.80 -10.63
N GLN A 58 -22.83 -15.83 -9.31
CA GLN A 58 -23.77 -14.94 -8.62
C GLN A 58 -23.37 -13.47 -8.74
N LYS A 59 -22.09 -13.13 -8.53
CA LYS A 59 -21.61 -11.75 -8.68
C LYS A 59 -21.72 -11.24 -10.11
N GLU A 60 -21.53 -12.10 -11.10
CA GLU A 60 -21.70 -11.74 -12.51
C GLU A 60 -23.18 -11.49 -12.85
N ALA A 61 -24.07 -12.36 -12.37
CA ALA A 61 -25.52 -12.17 -12.50
C ALA A 61 -26.00 -10.88 -11.80
N GLU A 62 -25.48 -10.57 -10.62
CA GLU A 62 -25.79 -9.34 -9.88
C GLU A 62 -25.30 -8.10 -10.62
N LYS A 63 -24.07 -8.11 -11.17
CA LYS A 63 -23.55 -7.03 -12.01
C LYS A 63 -24.38 -6.82 -13.27
N LYS A 64 -24.81 -7.91 -13.91
CA LYS A 64 -25.68 -7.85 -15.08
C LYS A 64 -27.03 -7.26 -14.72
N ALA A 65 -27.67 -7.73 -13.65
CA ALA A 65 -28.94 -7.19 -13.15
C ALA A 65 -28.82 -5.70 -12.77
N ALA A 66 -27.71 -5.27 -12.17
CA ALA A 66 -27.46 -3.86 -11.86
C ALA A 66 -27.30 -2.99 -13.13
N SER A 67 -26.67 -3.53 -14.18
CA SER A 67 -26.55 -2.86 -15.48
C SER A 67 -27.89 -2.74 -16.20
N ASP A 68 -28.71 -3.79 -16.16
CA ASP A 68 -30.03 -3.80 -16.78
C ASP A 68 -30.98 -2.81 -16.05
N ALA A 69 -30.95 -2.79 -14.71
CA ALA A 69 -31.73 -1.85 -13.89
C ALA A 69 -31.36 -0.37 -14.14
N TRP A 70 -30.08 -0.07 -14.39
CA TRP A 70 -29.64 1.29 -14.75
C TRP A 70 -30.15 1.70 -16.15
N SER A 71 -30.27 0.75 -17.07
CA SER A 71 -30.69 1.02 -18.45
C SER A 71 -32.18 1.34 -18.55
N GLU A 72 -33.01 0.74 -17.69
CA GLU A 72 -34.46 1.00 -17.65
C GLU A 72 -34.84 2.30 -16.93
N SER A 73 -33.99 2.80 -16.02
CA SER A 73 -34.24 4.03 -15.27
C SER A 73 -33.73 5.32 -15.96
N GLY A 74 -33.12 5.20 -17.16
CA GLY A 74 -32.47 6.31 -17.87
C GLY A 74 -33.28 7.07 -18.93
N THR A 75 -34.51 6.65 -19.27
CA THR A 75 -35.19 7.18 -20.48
C THR A 75 -36.53 7.89 -20.27
N SER A 76 -37.04 8.04 -19.05
CA SER A 76 -38.23 8.87 -18.87
C SER A 76 -38.26 9.57 -17.52
N THR A 77 -38.58 10.87 -17.55
CA THR A 77 -38.97 11.70 -16.38
C THR A 77 -37.84 12.40 -15.62
N THR A 78 -37.09 13.32 -16.24
CA THR A 78 -36.64 14.57 -15.54
C THR A 78 -36.06 15.68 -16.42
N ALA A 79 -36.58 15.91 -17.64
CA ALA A 79 -36.22 17.13 -18.39
C ALA A 79 -36.91 18.41 -17.85
N SER A 80 -37.89 18.31 -16.93
CA SER A 80 -38.78 19.43 -16.58
C SER A 80 -38.58 20.05 -15.18
N SER A 81 -37.55 19.68 -14.41
CA SER A 81 -37.41 20.12 -13.00
C SER A 81 -36.14 20.93 -12.67
N TRP A 82 -35.31 21.29 -13.65
CA TRP A 82 -34.04 21.99 -13.41
C TRP A 82 -34.06 23.51 -13.63
N THR A 83 -35.16 24.08 -14.13
CA THR A 83 -35.25 25.54 -14.36
C THR A 83 -35.78 26.35 -13.16
N SER A 84 -36.33 25.72 -12.11
CA SER A 84 -36.93 26.45 -10.96
C SER A 84 -36.03 26.68 -9.74
N ARG A 85 -34.74 26.30 -9.76
CA ARG A 85 -33.85 26.44 -8.58
C ARG A 85 -32.72 27.48 -8.74
N LYS A 86 -32.86 28.42 -9.68
CA LYS A 86 -31.84 29.45 -9.94
C LYS A 86 -32.16 30.85 -9.38
N SER A 87 -33.26 31.05 -8.64
CA SER A 87 -33.69 32.37 -8.16
C SER A 87 -33.45 32.68 -6.66
N GLU A 88 -32.94 31.75 -5.84
CA GLU A 88 -32.81 31.95 -4.38
C GLU A 88 -31.36 32.01 -3.84
N ARG A 89 -30.40 32.51 -4.63
CA ARG A 89 -29.02 32.75 -4.13
C ARG A 89 -28.48 34.16 -4.37
N ALA A 90 -29.38 35.14 -4.41
CA ALA A 90 -29.02 36.53 -4.11
C ALA A 90 -29.06 36.73 -2.58
N TRP A 91 -28.27 37.66 -2.05
CA TRP A 91 -28.16 38.05 -0.62
C TRP A 91 -27.13 37.30 0.25
N TRP A 92 -25.85 37.37 -0.12
CA TRP A 92 -24.78 37.56 0.87
C TRP A 92 -23.79 38.59 0.32
N GLN A 93 -23.89 39.84 0.80
CA GLN A 93 -22.87 40.87 0.64
C GLN A 93 -21.91 40.80 1.83
N PRO A 94 -20.58 40.64 1.63
CA PRO A 94 -19.61 41.02 2.65
C PRO A 94 -19.38 42.54 2.57
N ARG A 95 -19.84 43.25 3.62
CA ARG A 95 -19.44 44.62 3.92
C ARG A 95 -17.92 44.67 4.12
N GLY A 96 -17.30 45.64 3.45
CA GLY A 96 -15.87 45.91 3.55
C GLY A 96 -15.43 46.57 4.85
N GLY A 97 -14.12 46.68 5.01
CA GLY A 97 -13.47 47.57 5.95
C GLY A 97 -12.14 47.03 6.46
N GLY A 98 -11.01 47.60 6.00
CA GLY A 98 -9.72 47.37 6.68
C GLY A 98 -8.46 47.54 5.84
N LYS A 99 -8.23 48.70 5.23
CA LYS A 99 -6.90 49.11 4.73
C LYS A 99 -5.98 49.42 5.92
N LYS A 100 -4.89 48.66 6.12
CA LYS A 100 -3.52 49.10 6.56
C LYS A 100 -2.57 47.95 6.17
N GLY A 101 -1.67 48.09 5.21
CA GLY A 101 -0.55 49.03 5.20
C GLY A 101 0.64 48.41 5.94
N LYS A 102 1.49 47.66 5.24
CA LYS A 102 2.91 47.43 5.56
C LYS A 102 3.60 46.75 4.38
N SER A 103 4.30 47.58 3.60
CA SER A 103 5.32 47.15 2.66
C SER A 103 6.42 46.42 3.44
N ARG A 104 6.69 45.17 3.07
CA ARG A 104 7.93 44.51 3.45
C ARG A 104 8.23 43.38 2.46
N THR A 105 9.31 43.60 1.71
CA THR A 105 10.17 42.59 1.07
C THR A 105 9.51 41.63 0.10
N ALA A 106 9.62 42.00 -1.18
CA ALA A 106 9.51 41.12 -2.34
C ALA A 106 10.48 39.94 -2.22
N TRP A 107 9.99 38.85 -1.65
CA TRP A 107 10.42 37.51 -1.97
C TRP A 107 9.23 36.91 -2.69
N SER A 108 9.43 36.51 -3.95
CA SER A 108 8.43 35.87 -4.79
C SER A 108 8.03 34.54 -4.13
N GLU A 109 7.09 34.65 -3.21
CA GLU A 109 6.46 33.57 -2.47
C GLU A 109 5.72 32.73 -3.51
N TRP A 110 6.26 31.55 -3.80
CA TRP A 110 5.67 30.58 -4.70
C TRP A 110 4.31 30.15 -4.14
N HIS A 111 3.27 30.93 -4.45
CA HIS A 111 1.92 30.71 -3.96
C HIS A 111 1.40 29.38 -4.53
N PRO A 112 1.06 28.39 -3.68
CA PRO A 112 0.48 27.11 -4.10
C PRO A 112 -0.86 27.24 -4.85
N GLU A 113 -1.48 28.43 -4.83
CA GLU A 113 -2.79 28.70 -5.43
C GLU A 113 -2.80 28.61 -6.96
N HIS A 114 -1.64 28.65 -7.61
CA HIS A 114 -1.56 28.53 -9.08
C HIS A 114 -1.60 27.07 -9.60
N TRP A 115 -1.73 26.08 -8.69
CA TRP A 115 -1.78 24.64 -9.02
C TRP A 115 -3.18 24.02 -8.90
N VAL A 116 -4.19 24.84 -8.61
CA VAL A 116 -5.59 24.41 -8.67
C VAL A 116 -5.99 24.40 -10.15
N LEU A 117 -6.27 23.21 -10.67
CA LEU A 117 -6.85 23.08 -12.02
C LEU A 117 -8.19 23.79 -12.03
N SER A 118 -8.42 24.59 -13.06
CA SER A 118 -9.77 25.08 -13.37
C SER A 118 -10.73 23.90 -13.58
N GLU A 119 -12.03 24.13 -13.43
CA GLU A 119 -13.04 23.07 -13.65
C GLU A 119 -13.00 22.48 -15.06
N ASP A 120 -12.58 23.27 -16.05
CA ASP A 120 -12.41 22.82 -17.43
C ASP A 120 -11.14 21.96 -17.58
N GLU A 121 -10.03 22.36 -16.97
CA GLU A 121 -8.82 21.54 -16.91
C GLU A 121 -9.06 20.23 -16.15
N GLU A 122 -9.85 20.22 -15.07
CA GLU A 122 -10.20 18.97 -14.37
C GLU A 122 -11.06 18.05 -15.25
N ARG A 123 -12.03 18.60 -15.99
CA ARG A 123 -12.83 17.83 -16.94
C ARG A 123 -11.97 17.27 -18.07
N GLU A 124 -11.01 18.04 -18.56
CA GLU A 124 -10.05 17.60 -19.56
C GLU A 124 -9.11 16.51 -19.02
N ALA A 125 -8.58 16.68 -17.81
CA ALA A 125 -7.78 15.67 -17.13
C ALA A 125 -8.50 14.31 -17.08
N ARG A 126 -9.78 14.30 -16.68
CA ARG A 126 -10.58 13.07 -16.61
C ARG A 126 -10.78 12.41 -17.98
N LYS A 127 -10.93 13.20 -19.05
CA LYS A 127 -11.02 12.69 -20.43
C LYS A 127 -9.69 12.05 -20.85
N LEU A 128 -8.57 12.70 -20.56
CA LEU A 128 -7.23 12.20 -20.88
C LEU A 128 -6.90 10.94 -20.06
N GLU A 129 -7.20 10.91 -18.77
CA GLU A 129 -7.06 9.72 -17.91
C GLU A 129 -7.91 8.54 -18.39
N LYS A 130 -9.12 8.80 -18.90
CA LYS A 130 -9.95 7.75 -19.51
C LYS A 130 -9.27 7.19 -20.76
N LYS A 131 -8.74 8.05 -21.65
CA LYS A 131 -8.00 7.61 -22.83
C LYS A 131 -6.74 6.80 -22.48
N LEU A 132 -5.98 7.21 -21.47
CA LEU A 132 -4.80 6.45 -21.01
C LEU A 132 -5.18 5.06 -20.48
N ARG A 133 -6.32 4.91 -19.79
CA ARG A 133 -6.82 3.60 -19.36
C ARG A 133 -7.25 2.71 -20.54
N GLU A 134 -7.88 3.28 -21.56
CA GLU A 134 -8.22 2.56 -22.79
C GLU A 134 -6.95 2.10 -23.51
N ILE A 135 -5.93 2.95 -23.62
CA ILE A 135 -4.63 2.59 -24.21
C ILE A 135 -3.95 1.48 -23.41
N ALA A 136 -3.90 1.57 -22.08
CA ALA A 136 -3.31 0.54 -21.24
C ALA A 136 -3.99 -0.83 -21.41
N ALA A 137 -5.32 -0.85 -21.63
CA ALA A 137 -6.03 -2.09 -21.94
C ALA A 137 -5.64 -2.67 -23.32
N LEU A 138 -5.40 -1.82 -24.32
CA LEU A 138 -4.90 -2.24 -25.64
C LEU A 138 -3.48 -2.79 -25.55
N GLU A 139 -2.59 -2.15 -24.80
CA GLU A 139 -1.23 -2.65 -24.55
C GLU A 139 -1.24 -4.02 -23.88
N GLN A 140 -2.10 -4.22 -22.89
CA GLN A 140 -2.29 -5.53 -22.26
C GLN A 140 -2.78 -6.59 -23.25
N TRP A 141 -3.57 -6.21 -24.26
CA TRP A 141 -4.00 -7.14 -25.31
C TRP A 141 -2.83 -7.54 -26.22
N VAL A 142 -1.93 -6.60 -26.54
CA VAL A 142 -0.70 -6.87 -27.29
C VAL A 142 0.20 -7.83 -26.50
N GLU A 143 0.36 -7.62 -25.19
CA GLU A 143 1.11 -8.54 -24.31
C GLU A 143 0.51 -9.96 -24.28
N GLN A 144 -0.81 -10.07 -24.42
CA GLN A 144 -1.51 -11.36 -24.55
C GLN A 144 -1.39 -11.98 -25.95
N GLY A 145 -0.68 -11.34 -26.88
CA GLY A 145 -0.51 -11.80 -28.26
C GLY A 145 -1.74 -11.60 -29.15
N LYS A 146 -2.70 -10.76 -28.74
CA LYS A 146 -3.84 -10.40 -29.59
C LYS A 146 -3.40 -9.37 -30.62
N GLN A 147 -3.84 -9.54 -31.87
CA GLN A 147 -3.63 -8.52 -32.90
C GLN A 147 -4.60 -7.36 -32.69
N LEU A 148 -4.06 -6.14 -32.75
CA LEU A 148 -4.81 -4.90 -32.75
C LEU A 148 -5.04 -4.43 -34.20
N ASP A 149 -6.16 -3.76 -34.46
CA ASP A 149 -6.39 -3.09 -35.73
C ASP A 149 -5.53 -1.81 -35.86
N SER A 150 -5.47 -1.25 -37.07
CA SER A 150 -4.65 -0.05 -37.35
C SER A 150 -5.08 1.19 -36.55
N LEU A 151 -6.37 1.33 -36.24
CA LEU A 151 -6.90 2.45 -35.45
C LEU A 151 -6.55 2.29 -33.97
N GLN A 152 -6.51 1.07 -33.47
CA GLN A 152 -6.09 0.73 -32.11
C GLN A 152 -4.59 0.97 -31.93
N LEU A 153 -3.76 0.57 -32.90
CA LEU A 153 -2.32 0.88 -32.88
C LEU A 153 -2.09 2.40 -32.89
N GLN A 154 -2.80 3.15 -33.73
CA GLN A 154 -2.72 4.61 -33.73
C GLN A 154 -3.12 5.22 -32.38
N LYS A 155 -4.07 4.63 -31.64
CA LYS A 155 -4.40 5.07 -30.28
C LYS A 155 -3.25 4.83 -29.30
N VAL A 156 -2.58 3.69 -29.41
CA VAL A 156 -1.41 3.36 -28.58
C VAL A 156 -0.25 4.33 -28.87
N ASP A 157 0.00 4.64 -30.14
CA ASP A 157 1.07 5.58 -30.53
C ASP A 157 0.86 6.99 -29.95
N ARG A 158 -0.40 7.43 -29.84
CA ARG A 158 -0.77 8.73 -29.26
C ARG A 158 -0.66 8.80 -27.74
N ARG A 159 -0.20 7.73 -27.08
CA ARG A 159 -0.02 7.71 -25.62
C ARG A 159 0.92 8.81 -25.15
N SER A 160 2.07 8.96 -25.80
CA SER A 160 3.09 9.96 -25.42
C SER A 160 2.59 11.40 -25.59
N GLU A 161 1.79 11.67 -26.63
CA GLU A 161 1.11 12.96 -26.81
C GLU A 161 0.15 13.26 -25.66
N ILE A 162 -0.62 12.26 -25.22
CA ILE A 162 -1.58 12.42 -24.11
C ILE A 162 -0.83 12.61 -22.79
N GLU A 163 0.19 11.81 -22.50
CA GLU A 163 0.99 11.92 -21.27
C GLU A 163 1.75 13.25 -21.19
N SER A 164 2.14 13.82 -22.33
CA SER A 164 2.82 15.11 -22.39
C SER A 164 1.87 16.32 -22.29
N HIS A 165 0.56 16.11 -22.35
CA HIS A 165 -0.44 17.17 -22.27
C HIS A 165 -0.31 17.99 -20.97
N GLU A 166 -0.36 19.32 -21.08
CA GLU A 166 -0.08 20.24 -19.97
C GLU A 166 -0.98 19.98 -18.76
N VAL A 167 -2.27 19.71 -19.01
CA VAL A 167 -3.25 19.37 -17.97
C VAL A 167 -2.84 18.12 -17.19
N LEU A 168 -2.42 17.05 -17.86
CA LEU A 168 -1.94 15.85 -17.18
C LEU A 168 -0.61 16.09 -16.48
N ARG A 169 0.30 16.90 -17.06
CA ARG A 169 1.50 17.33 -16.33
C ARG A 169 1.12 18.03 -15.02
N LYS A 170 0.21 19.00 -15.03
CA LYS A 170 -0.27 19.67 -13.81
C LYS A 170 -0.87 18.68 -12.79
N VAL A 171 -1.55 17.62 -13.24
CA VAL A 171 -2.06 16.54 -12.37
C VAL A 171 -0.92 15.70 -11.78
N PHE A 172 0.01 15.21 -12.61
CA PHE A 172 1.11 14.32 -12.19
C PHE A 172 2.17 15.03 -11.34
N TYR A 173 2.41 16.32 -11.59
CA TYR A 173 3.33 17.15 -10.81
C TYR A 173 2.72 17.72 -9.53
N LYS A 174 1.47 17.35 -9.15
CA LYS A 174 0.99 17.66 -7.80
C LYS A 174 1.92 16.98 -6.80
N THR A 175 2.75 17.80 -6.16
CA THR A 175 3.53 17.40 -5.00
C THR A 175 2.55 16.97 -3.92
N CYS A 176 2.77 15.80 -3.34
CA CYS A 176 1.99 15.40 -2.19
C CYS A 176 2.13 16.43 -1.08
N GLU A 177 1.03 17.00 -0.58
CA GLU A 177 1.06 17.99 0.50
C GLU A 177 1.80 17.51 1.76
N TYR A 178 1.82 16.19 1.99
CA TYR A 178 2.39 15.60 3.20
C TYR A 178 3.88 15.31 3.11
N CYS A 179 4.37 14.83 1.97
CA CYS A 179 5.78 14.46 1.83
C CYS A 179 6.54 15.29 0.80
N LYS A 180 5.85 16.21 0.10
CA LYS A 180 6.38 17.11 -0.94
C LYS A 180 7.03 16.41 -2.13
N VAL A 181 6.81 15.10 -2.29
CA VAL A 181 7.32 14.33 -3.43
C VAL A 181 6.25 14.34 -4.53
N VAL A 182 6.69 14.57 -5.77
CA VAL A 182 5.84 14.51 -6.97
C VAL A 182 5.41 13.08 -7.28
N GLY A 183 4.29 12.91 -7.99
CA GLY A 183 3.87 11.62 -8.53
C GLY A 183 2.95 10.78 -7.63
N HIS A 184 2.41 11.33 -6.54
CA HIS A 184 1.30 10.69 -5.83
C HIS A 184 0.38 11.68 -5.11
N GLY A 185 -0.92 11.39 -5.11
CA GLY A 185 -1.90 12.15 -4.35
C GLY A 185 -1.84 11.88 -2.84
N VAL A 186 -2.46 12.75 -2.04
CA VAL A 186 -2.53 12.64 -0.57
C VAL A 186 -2.96 11.25 -0.08
N LYS A 187 -3.97 10.64 -0.71
CA LYS A 187 -4.49 9.31 -0.34
C LYS A 187 -3.50 8.16 -0.63
N ALA A 188 -2.63 8.35 -1.61
CA ALA A 188 -1.59 7.40 -2.00
C ALA A 188 -0.23 7.73 -1.36
N CYS A 189 -0.19 8.66 -0.41
CA CYS A 189 1.06 9.07 0.23
C CYS A 189 1.61 7.95 1.12
N PRO A 190 2.80 7.41 0.84
CA PRO A 190 3.39 6.33 1.64
C PRO A 190 3.73 6.79 3.06
N VAL A 191 3.91 8.09 3.28
CA VAL A 191 4.09 8.67 4.63
C VAL A 191 2.75 8.67 5.38
N LEU A 192 1.67 9.09 4.71
CA LEU A 192 0.33 9.13 5.33
C LEU A 192 -0.22 7.72 5.59
N GLN A 193 -0.02 6.79 4.66
CA GLN A 193 -0.42 5.39 4.81
C GLN A 193 0.30 4.72 5.97
N ARG A 194 1.62 4.93 6.13
CA ARG A 194 2.36 4.44 7.30
C ARG A 194 1.81 5.00 8.61
N LYS A 195 1.56 6.31 8.68
CA LYS A 195 0.95 6.94 9.86
C LYS A 195 -0.44 6.38 10.18
N ALA A 196 -1.25 6.09 9.15
CA ALA A 196 -2.57 5.49 9.33
C ALA A 196 -2.47 4.06 9.87
N LEU A 197 -1.57 3.25 9.32
CA LEU A 197 -1.31 1.89 9.80
C LEU A 197 -0.79 1.88 11.24
N GLU A 198 0.10 2.82 11.59
CA GLU A 198 0.60 2.98 12.95
C GLU A 198 -0.51 3.38 13.94
N LYS A 199 -1.47 4.21 13.52
CA LYS A 199 -2.65 4.51 14.35
C LYS A 199 -3.51 3.27 14.58
N VAL A 200 -3.72 2.45 13.55
CA VAL A 200 -4.48 1.19 13.65
C VAL A 200 -3.75 0.19 14.55
N SER A 201 -2.41 0.09 14.46
CA SER A 201 -1.64 -0.80 15.33
C SER A 201 -1.71 -0.36 16.79
N LYS A 202 -1.56 0.94 17.06
CA LYS A 202 -1.72 1.51 18.41
C LYS A 202 -3.12 1.31 18.98
N GLN A 203 -4.17 1.44 18.17
CA GLN A 203 -5.53 1.13 18.59
C GLN A 203 -5.70 -0.34 18.96
N LYS A 204 -5.19 -1.26 18.15
CA LYS A 204 -5.24 -2.71 18.46
C LYS A 204 -4.46 -3.07 19.71
N GLU A 205 -3.32 -2.44 19.96
CA GLU A 205 -2.56 -2.64 21.21
C GLU A 205 -3.31 -2.09 22.42
N ALA A 206 -3.94 -0.92 22.30
CA ALA A 206 -4.78 -0.35 23.35
C ALA A 206 -5.99 -1.23 23.66
N GLU A 207 -6.66 -1.78 22.63
CA GLU A 207 -7.78 -2.73 22.80
C GLU A 207 -7.32 -4.03 23.47
N LYS A 208 -6.18 -4.58 23.07
CA LYS A 208 -5.60 -5.78 23.72
C LYS A 208 -5.27 -5.53 25.18
N LYS A 209 -4.70 -4.37 25.49
CA LYS A 209 -4.39 -3.97 26.87
C LYS A 209 -5.67 -3.76 27.69
N ALA A 210 -6.68 -3.10 27.12
CA ALA A 210 -7.98 -2.95 27.77
C ALA A 210 -8.65 -4.30 28.03
N ALA A 211 -8.55 -5.25 27.10
CA ALA A 211 -9.06 -6.60 27.27
C ALA A 211 -8.32 -7.40 28.37
N SER A 212 -6.99 -7.24 28.49
CA SER A 212 -6.23 -7.89 29.58
C SER A 212 -6.55 -7.29 30.94
N ASP A 213 -6.73 -5.97 31.02
CA ASP A 213 -7.08 -5.28 32.27
C ASP A 213 -8.50 -5.67 32.72
N ALA A 214 -9.46 -5.78 31.79
CA ALA A 214 -10.84 -6.22 32.10
C ALA A 214 -10.94 -7.69 32.58
N TRP A 215 -10.06 -8.58 32.09
CA TRP A 215 -10.01 -9.96 32.58
C TRP A 215 -9.51 -10.03 34.04
N SER A 216 -8.63 -9.11 34.43
CA SER A 216 -8.02 -9.11 35.77
C SER A 216 -8.99 -8.68 36.88
N GLU A 217 -10.06 -7.95 36.56
CA GLU A 217 -11.07 -7.49 37.54
C GLU A 217 -12.19 -8.51 37.79
N SER A 218 -12.33 -9.55 36.95
CA SER A 218 -13.41 -10.55 37.06
C SER A 218 -13.04 -11.76 37.94
N GLY A 219 -11.86 -11.74 38.57
CA GLY A 219 -11.20 -12.92 39.12
C GLY A 219 -11.09 -13.02 40.64
N THR A 220 -11.98 -12.43 41.45
CA THR A 220 -12.06 -12.76 42.89
C THR A 220 -13.41 -12.40 43.51
N SER A 221 -14.27 -13.39 43.62
CA SER A 221 -15.39 -13.41 44.58
C SER A 221 -15.54 -14.83 45.08
N THR A 222 -14.91 -15.20 46.21
CA THR A 222 -15.54 -15.95 47.31
C THR A 222 -14.63 -15.92 48.56
N THR A 223 -15.17 -15.33 49.65
CA THR A 223 -14.86 -15.47 51.09
C THR A 223 -13.47 -15.12 51.65
N ALA A 224 -13.35 -14.08 52.48
CA ALA A 224 -13.64 -14.13 53.92
C ALA A 224 -13.22 -12.84 54.66
N SER A 225 -13.96 -12.61 55.74
CA SER A 225 -14.02 -11.51 56.72
C SER A 225 -12.73 -10.89 57.28
N SER A 226 -12.88 -9.60 57.60
CA SER A 226 -12.32 -8.84 58.73
C SER A 226 -10.79 -8.79 58.90
N TRP A 227 -10.22 -7.59 58.79
CA TRP A 227 -9.76 -6.81 59.96
C TRP A 227 -9.47 -5.36 59.54
N THR A 228 -9.72 -4.48 60.49
CA THR A 228 -9.67 -3.03 60.41
C THR A 228 -8.26 -2.47 60.19
N SER A 229 -8.19 -1.28 59.59
CA SER A 229 -7.54 -0.08 60.16
C SER A 229 -6.47 0.60 59.29
N ARG A 230 -6.58 1.94 59.31
CA ARG A 230 -5.58 2.98 59.00
C ARG A 230 -5.29 3.35 57.55
N LYS A 231 -6.06 4.34 57.10
CA LYS A 231 -5.61 5.71 56.79
C LYS A 231 -4.08 5.88 56.74
N SER A 232 -3.53 6.04 55.54
CA SER A 232 -2.45 7.00 55.32
C SER A 232 -2.61 7.69 53.97
N GLU A 233 -2.93 8.97 54.05
CA GLU A 233 -2.74 9.95 53.01
C GLU A 233 -1.24 10.02 52.68
N ARG A 234 -0.85 9.64 51.46
CA ARG A 234 0.35 10.19 50.83
C ARG A 234 0.07 10.46 49.36
N GLY A 235 -0.07 11.75 49.07
CA GLY A 235 -0.12 12.30 47.73
C GLY A 235 1.11 11.87 46.93
N GLY A 236 0.87 11.02 45.93
CA GLY A 236 1.81 10.75 44.86
C GLY A 236 1.37 11.53 43.63
N ARG A 237 1.83 12.78 43.53
CA ARG A 237 1.85 13.57 42.28
C ARG A 237 2.58 12.72 41.22
N LYS A 238 1.84 11.87 40.48
CA LYS A 238 2.39 11.16 39.33
C LYS A 238 2.60 12.22 38.25
N GLY A 239 3.83 12.71 38.19
CA GLY A 239 4.32 13.58 37.14
C GLY A 239 3.87 13.02 35.80
N LYS A 240 3.26 13.89 35.02
CA LYS A 240 3.10 13.72 33.58
C LYS A 240 4.51 13.52 33.03
N SER A 241 4.95 12.27 32.97
CA SER A 241 5.98 11.81 32.06
C SER A 241 5.46 12.19 30.69
N ARG A 242 5.80 13.40 30.25
CA ARG A 242 5.86 13.75 28.84
C ARG A 242 6.72 12.63 28.27
N THR A 243 6.08 11.64 27.67
CA THR A 243 6.72 10.70 26.78
C THR A 243 7.44 11.59 25.80
N ALA A 244 8.72 11.81 26.06
CA ALA A 244 9.63 12.41 25.12
C ALA A 244 9.41 11.54 23.89
N TRP A 245 8.79 12.15 22.89
CA TRP A 245 8.81 11.61 21.55
C TRP A 245 10.28 11.47 21.29
N SER A 246 10.79 10.23 21.44
CA SER A 246 12.15 9.87 21.12
C SER A 246 12.36 10.46 19.75
N GLU A 247 13.06 11.58 19.76
CA GLU A 247 13.44 12.33 18.60
C GLU A 247 14.14 11.26 17.76
N TRP A 248 13.48 10.86 16.67
CA TRP A 248 13.94 9.77 15.81
C TRP A 248 15.20 10.27 15.14
N HIS A 249 16.29 10.25 15.89
CA HIS A 249 17.60 10.68 15.46
C HIS A 249 18.03 9.68 14.38
N PRO A 250 18.35 10.14 13.16
CA PRO A 250 18.82 9.32 12.04
C PRO A 250 20.13 8.54 12.29
N GLU A 251 20.64 8.49 13.51
CA GLU A 251 21.96 7.99 13.89
C GLU A 251 22.16 6.48 13.69
N HIS A 252 21.14 5.74 13.25
CA HIS A 252 21.21 4.28 13.08
C HIS A 252 20.86 3.79 11.67
N TRP A 253 20.93 4.64 10.64
CA TRP A 253 20.78 4.19 9.25
C TRP A 253 22.15 3.85 8.67
N VAL A 254 22.68 2.69 9.07
CA VAL A 254 23.94 2.16 8.54
C VAL A 254 23.62 1.09 7.49
N LEU A 255 24.30 1.10 6.34
CA LEU A 255 24.20 0.00 5.37
C LEU A 255 24.77 -1.28 5.96
N SER A 256 24.18 -2.45 5.68
CA SER A 256 24.83 -3.70 6.03
C SER A 256 26.12 -3.89 5.20
N GLU A 257 27.03 -4.76 5.65
CA GLU A 257 28.26 -5.03 4.89
C GLU A 257 27.99 -5.50 3.46
N ASP A 258 26.99 -6.36 3.27
CA ASP A 258 26.60 -6.85 1.94
C ASP A 258 26.01 -5.73 1.07
N GLU A 259 25.20 -4.86 1.67
CA GLU A 259 24.66 -3.68 0.99
C GLU A 259 25.76 -2.71 0.58
N GLU A 260 26.77 -2.48 1.43
CA GLU A 260 27.92 -1.64 1.06
C GLU A 260 28.76 -2.28 -0.06
N ARG A 261 28.97 -3.61 -0.04
CA ARG A 261 29.66 -4.32 -1.15
C ARG A 261 28.88 -4.17 -2.45
N GLU A 262 27.57 -4.32 -2.39
CA GLU A 262 26.70 -4.15 -3.55
C GLU A 262 26.67 -2.70 -4.04
N ALA A 263 26.58 -1.72 -3.13
CA ALA A 263 26.66 -0.30 -3.45
C ALA A 263 27.92 0.02 -4.25
N ARG A 264 29.09 -0.44 -3.78
CA ARG A 264 30.38 -0.23 -4.47
C ARG A 264 30.43 -0.87 -5.85
N LYS A 265 29.83 -2.05 -6.03
CA LYS A 265 29.72 -2.71 -7.35
C LYS A 265 28.84 -1.88 -8.30
N LEU A 266 27.69 -1.41 -7.83
CA LEU A 266 26.77 -0.59 -8.63
C LEU A 266 27.38 0.77 -8.97
N GLU A 267 28.08 1.42 -8.04
CA GLU A 267 28.79 2.68 -8.28
C GLU A 267 29.96 2.55 -9.25
N LYS A 268 30.67 1.41 -9.23
CA LYS A 268 31.67 1.10 -10.25
C LYS A 268 31.03 1.01 -11.63
N LYS A 269 29.88 0.35 -11.75
CA LYS A 269 29.13 0.28 -13.01
C LYS A 269 28.64 1.67 -13.46
N LEU A 270 28.11 2.49 -12.55
CA LEU A 270 27.69 3.85 -12.89
C LEU A 270 28.86 4.73 -13.37
N ARG A 271 30.07 4.56 -12.81
CA ARG A 271 31.27 5.26 -13.31
C ARG A 271 31.67 4.81 -14.72
N GLU A 272 31.59 3.51 -15.01
CA GLU A 272 31.83 2.98 -16.35
C GLU A 272 30.82 3.55 -17.36
N ILE A 273 29.53 3.56 -17.00
CA ILE A 273 28.46 4.15 -17.82
C ILE A 273 28.69 5.64 -18.05
N ALA A 274 29.07 6.40 -17.01
CA ALA A 274 29.37 7.83 -17.15
C ALA A 274 30.54 8.08 -18.14
N GLY A 275 31.53 7.20 -18.17
CA GLY A 275 32.60 7.22 -19.18
C GLY A 275 32.08 6.96 -20.60
N LEU A 276 31.18 5.99 -20.77
CA LEU A 276 30.55 5.71 -22.07
C LEU A 276 29.71 6.89 -22.55
N GLU A 277 28.90 7.49 -21.68
CA GLU A 277 28.11 8.70 -22.02
C GLU A 277 28.99 9.88 -22.41
N GLN A 278 30.18 10.02 -21.80
CA GLN A 278 31.13 11.05 -22.19
C GLN A 278 31.68 10.80 -23.61
N LEU A 279 31.93 9.54 -24.00
CA LEU A 279 32.33 9.20 -25.37
C LEU A 279 31.23 9.52 -26.38
N VAL A 280 29.96 9.25 -26.04
CA VAL A 280 28.80 9.64 -26.88
C VAL A 280 28.75 11.15 -27.06
N LYS A 281 28.95 11.92 -25.99
CA LYS A 281 29.01 13.40 -26.06
C LYS A 281 30.17 13.91 -26.91
N GLN A 282 31.27 13.16 -27.02
CA GLN A 282 32.38 13.46 -27.91
C GLN A 282 32.11 13.06 -29.38
N GLY A 283 30.95 12.49 -29.69
CA GLY A 283 30.60 12.01 -31.03
C GLY A 283 31.29 10.70 -31.40
N LYS A 284 31.86 9.97 -30.45
CA LYS A 284 32.44 8.64 -30.71
C LYS A 284 31.33 7.60 -30.80
N HIS A 285 31.41 6.74 -31.82
CA HIS A 285 30.49 5.63 -31.98
C HIS A 285 30.78 4.55 -30.94
N LEU A 286 29.74 4.13 -30.21
CA LEU A 286 29.80 3.02 -29.25
C LEU A 286 29.28 1.74 -29.89
N ASP A 287 29.79 0.59 -29.45
CA ASP A 287 29.23 -0.72 -29.82
C ASP A 287 27.84 -0.93 -29.20
N SER A 288 27.03 -1.81 -29.80
CA SER A 288 25.68 -2.16 -29.35
C SER A 288 25.66 -2.60 -27.88
N LEU A 289 26.66 -3.38 -27.44
CA LEU A 289 26.78 -3.82 -26.04
C LEU A 289 27.08 -2.65 -25.08
N GLN A 290 27.78 -1.61 -25.55
CA GLN A 290 28.07 -0.43 -24.75
C GLN A 290 26.84 0.47 -24.64
N LEU A 291 26.06 0.62 -25.72
CA LEU A 291 24.77 1.32 -25.68
C LEU A 291 23.80 0.64 -24.72
N GLN A 292 23.72 -0.69 -24.75
CA GLN A 292 22.89 -1.44 -23.81
C GLN A 292 23.32 -1.22 -22.35
N LYS A 293 24.61 -1.03 -22.06
CA LYS A 293 25.06 -0.65 -20.71
C LYS A 293 24.57 0.74 -20.30
N VAL A 294 24.57 1.70 -21.23
CA VAL A 294 24.06 3.06 -20.99
C VAL A 294 22.56 3.01 -20.70
N ASP A 295 21.78 2.23 -21.45
CA ASP A 295 20.33 2.11 -21.25
C ASP A 295 19.96 1.55 -19.87
N ARG A 296 20.79 0.63 -19.34
CA ARG A 296 20.61 0.04 -18.00
C ARG A 296 20.96 0.99 -16.84
N ARG A 297 21.38 2.23 -17.11
CA ARG A 297 21.69 3.21 -16.07
C ARG A 297 20.53 3.44 -15.11
N SER A 298 19.33 3.63 -15.64
CA SER A 298 18.12 3.92 -14.86
C SER A 298 17.77 2.76 -13.91
N GLU A 299 17.91 1.52 -14.37
CA GLU A 299 17.73 0.31 -13.55
C GLU A 299 18.71 0.30 -12.37
N ILE A 300 20.00 0.54 -12.63
CA ILE A 300 21.04 0.57 -11.61
C ILE A 300 20.78 1.69 -10.61
N GLU A 301 20.48 2.90 -11.07
CA GLU A 301 20.13 4.03 -10.21
C GLU A 301 18.92 3.69 -9.34
N SER A 302 17.90 3.05 -9.90
CA SER A 302 16.68 2.69 -9.18
C SER A 302 16.87 1.58 -8.12
N HIS A 303 18.03 0.93 -8.07
CA HIS A 303 18.32 -0.16 -7.14
C HIS A 303 18.16 0.27 -5.67
N GLN A 304 17.60 -0.61 -4.83
CA GLN A 304 17.24 -0.31 -3.44
C GLN A 304 18.44 0.20 -2.62
N VAL A 305 19.61 -0.41 -2.80
CA VAL A 305 20.84 -0.02 -2.10
C VAL A 305 21.26 1.40 -2.45
N LEU A 306 21.24 1.80 -3.73
CA LEU A 306 21.56 3.18 -4.11
C LEU A 306 20.49 4.19 -3.67
N ARG A 307 19.23 3.76 -3.47
CA ARG A 307 18.23 4.61 -2.81
C ARG A 307 18.58 4.86 -1.35
N LYS A 308 19.01 3.83 -0.61
CA LYS A 308 19.48 4.00 0.78
C LYS A 308 20.68 4.95 0.85
N VAL A 309 21.66 4.78 -0.02
CA VAL A 309 22.81 5.71 -0.12
C VAL A 309 22.33 7.15 -0.32
N ARG A 310 21.37 7.40 -1.23
CA ARG A 310 20.81 8.74 -1.49
C ARG A 310 20.00 9.32 -0.32
N LEU A 311 19.44 8.46 0.53
CA LEU A 311 18.76 8.87 1.76
C LEU A 311 19.74 9.20 2.90
N GLY A 312 21.05 9.14 2.67
CA GLY A 312 22.06 9.51 3.64
C GLY A 312 22.42 8.38 4.62
N TYR A 313 22.20 7.11 4.25
CA TYR A 313 22.64 6.00 5.08
C TYR A 313 24.17 6.04 5.24
N GLN A 314 24.66 5.86 6.46
CA GLN A 314 26.07 5.79 6.78
C GLN A 314 26.70 4.56 6.12
N ARG A 315 27.86 4.78 5.48
CA ARG A 315 28.64 3.73 4.85
C ARG A 315 29.61 3.12 5.86
N ILE A 316 29.69 1.80 5.86
CA ILE A 316 30.68 1.07 6.67
C ILE A 316 32.01 1.02 5.90
N ALA A 317 33.13 1.18 6.61
CA ALA A 317 34.44 0.89 6.08
C ALA A 317 34.61 -0.64 5.95
N LEU A 318 34.44 -1.17 4.74
CA LEU A 318 34.76 -2.58 4.48
C LEU A 318 36.27 -2.78 4.58
N PRO A 319 36.74 -3.84 5.28
CA PRO A 319 38.14 -4.22 5.24
C PRO A 319 38.54 -4.50 3.79
N ALA A 320 39.75 -4.06 3.40
CA ALA A 320 40.28 -4.36 2.07
C ALA A 320 40.24 -5.87 1.84
N ALA A 321 39.69 -6.30 0.70
CA ALA A 321 39.71 -7.71 0.35
C ALA A 321 41.18 -8.18 0.35
N PRO A 322 41.50 -9.33 0.97
CA PRO A 322 42.83 -9.91 0.84
C PRO A 322 43.11 -10.09 -0.65
N GLN A 323 44.24 -9.53 -1.11
CA GLN A 323 44.71 -9.62 -2.50
C GLN A 323 45.05 -11.05 -2.86
#